data_AF-A0A225V303-F1
#
_entry.id   AF-A0A225V303-F1
#
_cell.length_a   1.000
_cell.length_b   1.000
_cell.length_c   1.000
_cell.angle_alpha   90.00
_cell.angle_beta   90.00
_cell.angle_gamma   90.00
#
_symmetry.space_group_name_H-M   'P 1'
#
loop_
_entity.id
_entity.type
_entity.pdbx_description
1 polymer ?
#
loop_
_entity_poly.entity_id
_entity_poly.type
_entity_poly.pdbx_seq_one_letter_code
_entity_poly.pdbx_strand_id
1 'polypeptide(L)'
;MGTDVRHLKQQLVRVFAPPNQAYRVRSTFLSTRQGRKDLLDYVQELRTLVAGLASDPLPEVVTVTVFIEGLRAGAARTEVFRVHPTSFEEAVNVALNAEHKFKSARLGGSAGRA
;
A
#
# COMPACT_ATOMS: atom_id res chain seq x y z
N MET A 1 18.52 7.18 -28.92
CA MET A 1 17.78 8.44 -28.70
C MET A 1 16.68 8.26 -27.63
N GLY A 2 17.03 7.88 -26.40
CA GLY A 2 16.05 7.56 -25.33
C GLY A 2 16.41 8.16 -23.96
N THR A 3 17.31 9.14 -23.96
CA THR A 3 17.92 9.76 -22.78
C THR A 3 17.31 11.12 -22.41
N ASP A 4 16.57 11.75 -23.31
CA ASP A 4 16.05 13.11 -23.16
C ASP A 4 14.91 13.22 -22.13
N VAL A 5 13.85 12.43 -22.28
CA VAL A 5 12.65 12.54 -21.43
C VAL A 5 12.91 12.16 -19.97
N ARG A 6 13.73 11.14 -19.70
CA ARG A 6 14.06 10.73 -18.33
C ARG A 6 14.93 11.77 -17.63
N HIS A 7 15.88 12.34 -18.36
CA HIS A 7 16.74 13.41 -17.85
C HIS A 7 15.93 14.68 -17.58
N LEU A 8 15.05 15.07 -18.52
CA LEU A 8 14.14 16.20 -18.33
C LEU A 8 13.21 16.01 -17.13
N LYS A 9 12.63 14.82 -16.96
CA LYS A 9 11.80 14.49 -15.77
C LYS A 9 12.59 14.63 -14.48
N GLN A 10 13.82 14.12 -14.43
CA GLN A 10 14.68 14.25 -13.25
C GLN A 10 15.06 15.70 -12.97
N GLN A 11 15.36 16.50 -14.01
CA GLN A 11 15.63 17.93 -13.86
C GLN A 11 14.42 18.70 -13.35
N LEU A 12 13.22 18.45 -13.90
CA LEU A 12 11.99 19.07 -13.43
C LEU A 12 11.69 18.71 -11.97
N VAL A 13 11.82 17.44 -11.58
CA VAL A 13 11.66 17.03 -10.18
C VAL A 13 12.70 17.72 -9.29
N ARG A 14 13.96 17.83 -9.72
CA ARG A 14 14.99 18.52 -8.94
C ARG A 14 14.71 20.00 -8.73
N VAL A 15 14.17 20.68 -9.73
CA VAL A 15 13.89 22.14 -9.68
C VAL A 15 12.59 22.45 -8.93
N PHE A 16 11.55 21.63 -9.12
CA PHE A 16 10.20 21.94 -8.64
C PHE A 16 9.75 21.10 -7.44
N ALA A 17 10.47 20.04 -7.05
CA ALA A 17 10.11 19.30 -5.85
C ALA A 17 10.36 20.14 -4.59
N PRO A 18 9.47 20.02 -3.57
CA PRO A 18 9.74 20.57 -2.26
C PRO A 18 11.09 20.07 -1.70
N PRO A 19 11.78 20.85 -0.87
CA PRO A 19 12.96 20.38 -0.15
C PRO A 19 12.65 19.08 0.61
N ASN A 20 13.59 18.14 0.58
CA ASN A 20 13.48 16.86 1.28
C ASN A 20 12.28 16.00 0.85
N GLN A 21 11.76 16.15 -0.36
CA GLN A 21 10.57 15.42 -0.82
C GLN A 21 10.70 13.90 -0.66
N ALA A 22 11.84 13.31 -1.02
CA ALA A 22 12.08 11.87 -0.84
C ALA A 22 11.98 11.45 0.63
N TYR A 23 12.57 12.24 1.54
CA TYR A 23 12.45 12.02 2.98
C TYR A 23 11.00 12.14 3.45
N ARG A 24 10.25 13.15 2.97
CA ARG A 24 8.84 13.34 3.32
C ARG A 24 7.99 12.15 2.89
N VAL A 25 8.12 11.68 1.64
CA VAL A 25 7.39 10.51 1.14
C VAL A 25 7.73 9.27 1.95
N ARG A 26 9.03 9.02 2.18
CA ARG A 26 9.49 7.86 2.98
C ARG A 26 8.97 7.92 4.41
N SER A 27 9.07 9.07 5.07
CA SER A 27 8.56 9.27 6.43
C SER A 27 7.06 9.05 6.48
N THR A 28 6.30 9.59 5.53
CA THR A 28 4.85 9.37 5.45
C THR A 28 4.56 7.89 5.29
N PHE A 29 5.17 7.21 4.31
CA PHE A 29 5.00 5.78 4.06
C PHE A 29 5.21 4.93 5.33
N LEU A 30 6.32 5.12 6.04
CA LEU A 30 6.64 4.36 7.26
C LEU A 30 5.62 4.60 8.38
N SER A 31 5.03 5.80 8.45
CA SER A 31 4.04 6.18 9.46
C SER A 31 2.59 5.86 9.08
N THR A 32 2.32 5.54 7.81
CA THR A 32 0.96 5.32 7.30
C THR A 32 0.32 4.10 7.95
N ARG A 33 -0.91 4.25 8.42
CA ARG A 33 -1.74 3.20 9.04
C ARG A 33 -3.15 3.28 8.46
N GLN A 34 -3.83 2.15 8.35
CA GLN A 34 -5.21 2.07 7.85
C GLN A 34 -6.17 2.89 8.71
N GLY A 35 -6.04 2.78 10.04
CA GLY A 35 -6.90 3.49 10.99
C GLY A 35 -8.39 3.24 10.69
N ARG A 36 -9.14 4.33 10.45
CA ARG A 36 -10.57 4.28 10.13
C ARG A 36 -10.89 4.20 8.62
N LYS A 37 -9.88 4.28 7.75
CA LYS A 37 -10.06 4.24 6.29
C LYS A 37 -10.62 2.87 5.85
N ASP A 38 -11.38 2.85 4.76
CA ASP A 38 -11.63 1.57 4.08
C ASP A 38 -10.30 0.99 3.58
N LEU A 39 -10.26 -0.33 3.40
CA LEU A 39 -9.05 -1.01 2.95
C LEU A 39 -8.58 -0.50 1.58
N LEU A 40 -9.49 -0.19 0.66
CA LEU A 40 -9.15 0.32 -0.66
C LEU A 40 -8.48 1.70 -0.59
N ASP A 41 -9.00 2.60 0.23
CA ASP A 41 -8.43 3.95 0.43
C ASP A 41 -7.01 3.87 0.99
N TYR A 42 -6.80 2.99 1.99
CA TYR A 42 -5.49 2.75 2.57
C TYR A 42 -4.49 2.16 1.57
N VAL A 43 -4.92 1.17 0.77
CA VAL A 43 -4.11 0.59 -0.30
C VAL A 43 -3.71 1.64 -1.33
N GLN A 44 -4.64 2.50 -1.74
CA GLN A 44 -4.39 3.51 -2.75
C GLN A 44 -3.43 4.60 -2.24
N GLU A 45 -3.53 4.99 -0.97
CA GLU A 45 -2.58 5.88 -0.32
C GLU A 45 -1.17 5.28 -0.32
N LEU A 46 -1.02 4.01 0.08
CA LEU A 46 0.28 3.36 0.10
C LEU A 46 0.87 3.18 -1.30
N ARG A 47 0.06 2.78 -2.31
CA ARG A 47 0.52 2.72 -3.71
C ARG A 47 1.02 4.06 -4.22
N THR A 48 0.33 5.14 -3.86
CA THR A 48 0.74 6.51 -4.22
C THR A 48 2.10 6.85 -3.59
N LEU A 49 2.31 6.47 -2.34
CA LEU A 49 3.58 6.68 -1.64
C LEU A 49 4.71 5.80 -2.21
N VAL A 50 4.44 4.54 -2.54
CA VAL A 50 5.40 3.64 -3.22
C VAL A 50 5.81 4.20 -4.58
N ALA A 51 4.85 4.70 -5.37
CA ALA A 51 5.14 5.35 -6.64
C ALA A 51 6.00 6.62 -6.46
N GLY A 52 5.78 7.37 -5.38
CA GLY A 52 6.61 8.51 -4.99
C GLY A 52 8.05 8.14 -4.59
N LEU A 53 8.33 6.87 -4.32
CA LEU A 53 9.65 6.33 -4.01
C LEU A 53 10.34 5.70 -5.24
N ALA A 54 9.78 5.83 -6.45
CA ALA A 54 10.30 5.13 -7.64
C ALA A 54 11.78 5.42 -7.98
N SER A 55 12.31 6.58 -7.59
CA SER A 55 13.74 6.90 -7.78
C SER A 55 14.65 6.42 -6.66
N ASP A 56 14.09 6.00 -5.52
CA ASP A 56 14.80 5.52 -4.33
C ASP A 56 13.92 4.50 -3.56
N PRO A 57 13.65 3.33 -4.18
CA PRO A 57 12.68 2.37 -3.68
C PRO A 57 13.15 1.73 -2.37
N LEU A 58 12.20 1.42 -1.49
CA LEU A 58 12.46 0.65 -0.28
C LEU A 58 12.55 -0.85 -0.61
N PRO A 59 13.30 -1.64 0.18
CA PRO A 59 13.28 -3.10 0.07
C PRO A 59 11.85 -3.64 0.25
N GLU A 60 11.48 -4.68 -0.50
CA GLU A 60 10.13 -5.29 -0.43
C GLU A 60 9.76 -5.76 0.98
N VAL A 61 10.72 -6.29 1.73
CA VAL A 61 10.48 -6.67 3.13
C VAL A 61 10.00 -5.49 3.98
N VAL A 62 10.47 -4.27 3.70
CA VAL A 62 10.05 -3.06 4.41
C VAL A 62 8.65 -2.64 3.98
N THR A 63 8.36 -2.64 2.67
CA THR A 63 7.03 -2.25 2.16
C THR A 63 5.94 -3.22 2.61
N VAL A 64 6.22 -4.53 2.58
CA VAL A 64 5.35 -5.58 3.10
C VAL A 64 5.14 -5.43 4.61
N THR A 65 6.20 -5.21 5.39
CA THR A 65 6.09 -5.05 6.85
C THR A 65 5.23 -3.84 7.21
N VAL A 66 5.47 -2.69 6.58
CA VAL A 66 4.67 -1.46 6.79
C VAL A 66 3.20 -1.70 6.45
N PHE A 67 2.92 -2.41 5.36
CA PHE A 67 1.55 -2.76 4.99
C PHE A 67 0.90 -3.65 6.06
N ILE A 68 1.54 -4.75 6.47
CA ILE A 68 1.01 -5.70 7.45
C ILE A 68 0.77 -5.03 8.82
N GLU A 69 1.75 -4.27 9.31
CA GLU A 69 1.66 -3.58 10.59
C GLU A 69 0.65 -2.43 10.55
N GLY A 70 0.46 -1.82 9.38
CA GLY A 70 -0.47 -0.73 9.19
C GLY A 70 -1.92 -1.14 8.98
N LEU A 71 -2.20 -2.40 8.63
CA LEU A 71 -3.55 -2.93 8.60
C LEU A 71 -4.20 -2.89 9.99
N ARG A 72 -5.49 -2.53 10.03
CA ARG A 72 -6.31 -2.68 11.24
C ARG A 72 -6.51 -4.17 11.54
N ALA A 73 -6.74 -4.50 12.81
CA ALA A 73 -7.09 -5.86 13.19
C ALA A 73 -8.36 -6.33 12.46
N GLY A 74 -8.33 -7.53 11.88
CA GLY A 74 -9.44 -8.07 11.10
C GLY A 74 -9.00 -9.13 10.10
N ALA A 75 -9.94 -9.60 9.28
CA ALA A 75 -9.73 -10.70 8.32
C ALA A 75 -8.54 -10.44 7.37
N ALA A 76 -8.44 -9.22 6.83
CA ALA A 76 -7.33 -8.85 5.96
C ALA A 76 -5.96 -9.04 6.64
N ARG A 77 -5.76 -8.46 7.84
CA ARG A 77 -4.47 -8.58 8.56
C ARG A 77 -4.14 -10.02 8.93
N THR A 78 -5.13 -10.78 9.38
CA THR A 78 -4.96 -12.20 9.73
C THR A 78 -4.50 -13.02 8.53
N GLU A 79 -5.17 -12.84 7.38
CA GLU A 79 -4.85 -13.62 6.18
C GLU A 79 -3.50 -13.24 5.58
N VAL A 80 -3.16 -11.95 5.54
CA VAL A 80 -1.84 -11.52 5.05
C VAL A 80 -0.72 -12.07 5.92
N PHE A 81 -0.88 -12.03 7.25
CA PHE A 81 0.11 -12.60 8.18
C PHE A 81 0.27 -14.11 7.97
N ARG A 82 -0.83 -14.83 7.71
CA ARG A 82 -0.81 -16.28 7.44
C ARG A 82 -0.07 -16.63 6.15
N VAL A 83 -0.29 -15.86 5.08
CA VAL A 83 0.24 -16.17 3.74
C VAL A 83 1.73 -15.84 3.59
N HIS A 84 2.28 -14.95 4.41
CA HIS A 84 3.69 -14.52 4.33
C HIS A 84 4.07 -14.04 2.91
N PRO A 85 3.39 -12.99 2.40
CA PRO A 85 3.68 -12.47 1.06
C PRO A 85 5.11 -11.94 0.96
N THR A 86 5.69 -12.05 -0.23
CA THR A 86 7.07 -11.65 -0.51
C THR A 86 7.17 -10.30 -1.23
N SER A 87 6.03 -9.75 -1.66
CA SER A 87 5.93 -8.44 -2.31
C SER A 87 4.73 -7.65 -1.81
N PHE A 88 4.81 -6.32 -1.94
CA PHE A 88 3.75 -5.40 -1.56
C PHE A 88 2.43 -5.70 -2.30
N GLU A 89 2.50 -5.95 -3.61
CA GLU A 89 1.30 -6.22 -4.43
C GLU A 89 0.67 -7.58 -4.11
N GLU A 90 1.47 -8.60 -3.79
CA GLU A 90 0.95 -9.86 -3.28
C GLU A 90 0.20 -9.66 -1.96
N ALA A 91 0.79 -8.89 -1.03
CA ALA A 91 0.16 -8.58 0.25
C ALA A 91 -1.18 -7.83 0.06
N VAL A 92 -1.22 -6.86 -0.87
CA VAL A 92 -2.45 -6.12 -1.23
C VAL A 92 -3.52 -7.08 -1.77
N ASN A 93 -3.16 -7.96 -2.70
CA ASN A 93 -4.11 -8.92 -3.28
C ASN A 93 -4.69 -9.86 -2.22
N VAL A 94 -3.85 -10.37 -1.30
CA VAL A 94 -4.32 -11.21 -0.18
C VAL A 94 -5.28 -10.44 0.72
N ALA A 95 -4.94 -9.20 1.10
CA ALA A 95 -5.78 -8.37 1.95
C ALA A 95 -7.16 -8.10 1.34
N LEU A 96 -7.20 -7.67 0.07
CA LEU A 96 -8.43 -7.35 -0.63
C LEU A 96 -9.33 -8.57 -0.81
N ASN A 97 -8.73 -9.72 -1.17
CA ASN A 97 -9.45 -10.98 -1.30
C ASN A 97 -10.05 -11.44 0.03
N ALA A 98 -9.29 -11.31 1.13
CA ALA A 98 -9.77 -11.68 2.46
C ALA A 98 -10.93 -10.79 2.92
N GLU A 99 -10.83 -9.47 2.72
CA GLU A 99 -11.88 -8.50 3.05
C GLU A 99 -13.16 -8.78 2.25
N HIS A 100 -13.03 -9.06 0.95
CA HIS A 100 -14.15 -9.42 0.10
C HIS A 100 -14.85 -10.69 0.60
N LYS A 101 -14.10 -11.78 0.83
CA LYS A 101 -14.65 -13.04 1.36
C LYS A 101 -15.36 -12.85 2.69
N PHE A 102 -14.79 -12.05 3.60
CA PHE A 102 -15.39 -11.74 4.90
C PHE A 102 -16.72 -10.98 4.75
N LYS A 103 -16.74 -9.95 3.89
CA LYS A 103 -17.96 -9.19 3.58
C LYS A 103 -19.04 -10.09 2.95
N SER A 104 -18.67 -10.92 1.98
CA SER A 104 -19.60 -11.87 1.33
C SER A 104 -20.20 -12.88 2.32
N ALA A 105 -19.40 -13.44 3.23
CA ALA A 105 -19.88 -14.39 4.24
C ALA A 105 -20.92 -13.76 5.19
N ARG A 106 -20.73 -12.49 5.57
CA ARG A 106 -21.68 -11.76 6.42
C ARG A 106 -23.01 -11.48 5.71
N LEU A 107 -22.96 -11.15 4.42
CA LEU A 107 -24.16 -10.89 3.61
C LEU A 107 -24.92 -12.19 3.28
N GLY A 108 -24.21 -13.29 3.03
CA GLY A 108 -24.83 -14.61 2.82
C GLY A 108 -25.46 -15.18 4.09
N GLY A 109 -24.87 -14.93 5.26
CA GLY A 109 -25.39 -15.40 6.55
C GLY A 109 -26.64 -14.68 7.05
N SER A 110 -26.94 -13.46 6.56
CA SER A 110 -28.17 -12.75 6.94
C SER A 110 -29.41 -13.19 6.16
N ALA A 111 -29.25 -13.86 5.01
CA ALA A 111 -30.37 -14.36 4.20
C ALA A 111 -30.92 -15.72 4.68
N GLY A 112 -30.22 -16.41 5.59
CA GLY A 112 -30.63 -17.70 6.17
C GLY A 112 -31.31 -17.60 7.54
N ARG A 113 -31.64 -16.39 8.01
CA ARG A 113 -32.37 -16.14 9.27
C ARG A 113 -33.59 -15.25 8.99
N ALA A 114 -34.58 -15.81 8.29
CA ALA A 114 -35.93 -15.26 8.18
C ALA A 114 -36.92 -16.41 8.36
#